data_AF-A0AAP3CU29-F1
#
_entry.id   AF-A0AAP3CU29-F1
#
_cell.length_a   1.000
_cell.length_b   1.000
_cell.length_c   1.000
_cell.angle_alpha   90.00
_cell.angle_beta   90.00
_cell.angle_gamma   90.00
#
_symmetry.space_group_name_H-M   'P 1'
#
loop_
_entity.id
_entity.type
_entity.pdbx_description
1 polymer ?
#
loop_
_entity_poly.entity_id
_entity_poly.type
_entity_poly.pdbx_seq_one_letter_code
_entity_poly.pdbx_strand_id
1 'polypeptide(L)' 'MKLLLSVIVGMLILGFFLSWKMPRSEEWIHVKTNSSQEKQFARMSGNALQIKNVIKNDAGKETIYMTNGISGPK' A
#
# COMPACT_ATOMS: atom_id res chain seq x y z
N MET A 1 5.32 42.90 -4.10
CA MET A 1 4.99 41.77 -5.00
C MET A 1 6.00 40.63 -4.95
N LYS A 2 7.31 40.90 -4.89
CA LYS A 2 8.36 39.85 -4.84
C LYS A 2 8.30 38.93 -3.61
N LEU A 3 7.99 39.48 -2.43
CA LEU A 3 7.86 38.68 -1.20
C LEU A 3 6.69 37.70 -1.24
N LEU A 4 5.52 38.13 -1.73
CA LEU A 4 4.34 37.27 -1.86
C LEU A 4 4.63 36.08 -2.79
N LEU A 5 5.31 36.34 -3.90
CA LEU A 5 5.74 35.31 -4.84
C LEU A 5 6.71 34.31 -4.19
N SER A 6 7.65 34.80 -3.38
CA SER A 6 8.60 33.95 -2.65
C SER A 6 7.92 33.03 -1.64
N VAL A 7 6.87 33.50 -0.96
CA VAL A 7 6.11 32.69 0.01
C VAL A 7 5.33 31.59 -0.72
N ILE A 8 4.70 31.90 -1.85
CA ILE A 8 3.97 30.92 -2.66
C ILE A 8 4.92 29.83 -3.18
N VAL A 9 6.09 30.23 -3.69
CA VAL A 9 7.11 29.28 -4.15
C VAL A 9 7.62 28.40 -3.00
N GLY A 10 7.86 28.97 -1.82
CA GLY A 10 8.25 28.21 -0.64
C GLY A 10 7.19 27.18 -0.20
N MET A 11 5.91 27.57 -0.24
CA MET A 11 4.78 26.69 0.06
C MET A 11 4.65 25.55 -0.96
N LEU A 12 4.87 25.82 -2.25
CA LEU A 12 4.85 24.80 -3.31
C LEU A 12 5.98 23.78 -3.15
N ILE A 13 7.20 24.24 -2.85
CA ILE A 13 8.35 23.36 -2.62
C ILE A 13 8.11 22.49 -1.38
N LEU A 14 7.58 23.08 -0.29
CA LEU A 14 7.26 22.35 0.92
C LEU A 14 6.16 21.29 0.68
N GLY A 15 5.10 21.64 -0.05
CA GLY A 15 4.04 20.71 -0.41
C GLY A 15 4.53 19.56 -1.29
N PHE A 16 5.43 19.85 -2.23
CA PHE A 16 6.07 18.83 -3.06
C PHE A 16 6.95 17.90 -2.22
N PHE A 17 7.74 18.46 -1.31
CA PHE A 17 8.60 17.68 -0.42
C PHE A 17 7.80 16.74 0.48
N LEU A 18 6.69 17.22 1.07
CA LEU A 18 5.80 16.40 1.90
C LEU A 18 5.11 15.31 1.08
N SER A 19 4.65 15.61 -0.14
CA SER A 19 4.06 14.62 -1.05
C SER A 19 5.07 13.55 -1.48
N TRP A 20 6.35 13.92 -1.64
CA TRP A 20 7.42 12.99 -1.98
C TRP A 20 7.85 12.11 -0.80
N LYS A 21 7.81 12.67 0.42
CA LYS A 21 8.17 11.96 1.66
C LYS A 21 7.04 11.11 2.24
N MET A 22 5.81 11.27 1.79
CA MET A 22 4.74 10.34 2.14
C MET A 22 5.13 8.96 1.59
N PRO A 23 5.17 7.92 2.44
CA PRO A 23 5.32 6.56 1.91
C PRO A 23 4.17 6.36 0.94
N ARG A 24 4.49 6.08 -0.33
CA ARG A 24 3.48 5.58 -1.27
C ARG A 24 2.76 4.47 -0.53
N SER A 25 1.46 4.64 -0.31
CA SER A 25 0.62 3.60 0.24
C SER A 25 0.99 2.33 -0.51
N GLU A 26 1.55 1.36 0.20
CA GLU A 26 2.01 0.10 -0.37
C GLU A 26 0.75 -0.63 -0.79
N GLU A 27 0.35 -0.36 -2.03
CA GLU A 27 -0.97 -0.67 -2.53
C GLU A 27 -1.12 -2.18 -2.57
N TRP A 28 -2.23 -2.65 -1.99
CA TRP A 28 -2.57 -4.05 -1.99
C TRP A 28 -2.99 -4.46 -3.40
N ILE A 29 -2.13 -5.21 -4.08
CA ILE A 29 -2.40 -5.76 -5.40
C ILE A 29 -3.21 -7.04 -5.23
N HIS A 30 -4.35 -7.13 -5.91
CA HIS A 30 -5.14 -8.36 -5.94
C HIS A 30 -4.39 -9.43 -6.74
N VAL A 31 -4.03 -10.53 -6.08
CA VAL A 31 -3.46 -11.72 -6.72
C VAL A 31 -4.60 -12.61 -7.16
N LYS A 32 -4.64 -12.93 -8.45
CA LYS A 32 -5.69 -13.77 -9.02
C LYS A 32 -5.56 -15.20 -8.46
N THR A 33 -6.54 -15.60 -7.65
CA THR A 33 -6.70 -16.96 -7.13
C THR A 33 -7.68 -17.74 -8.02
N ASN A 34 -7.63 -19.07 -7.96
CA ASN A 34 -8.54 -19.95 -8.71
C ASN A 34 -9.89 -20.16 -8.01
N SER A 35 -10.09 -19.60 -6.81
CA SER A 35 -11.30 -19.80 -6.00
C SER A 35 -12.08 -18.50 -5.84
N SER A 36 -13.40 -18.55 -6.07
CA SER A 36 -14.29 -17.39 -5.91
C SER A 36 -14.46 -16.97 -4.44
N GLN A 37 -14.23 -17.90 -3.50
CA GLN A 37 -14.36 -17.67 -2.07
C GLN A 37 -13.05 -17.18 -1.40
N GLU A 38 -11.93 -17.22 -2.13
CA GLU A 38 -10.61 -16.83 -1.63
C GLU A 38 -10.09 -15.63 -2.41
N LYS A 39 -9.90 -14.49 -1.73
CA LYS A 39 -9.25 -13.32 -2.32
C LYS A 39 -7.88 -13.16 -1.69
N GLN A 40 -6.84 -13.11 -2.50
CA GLN A 40 -5.48 -12.89 -2.04
C GLN A 40 -5.00 -11.51 -2.46
N PHE A 41 -4.40 -10.76 -1.53
CA PHE A 41 -3.79 -9.48 -1.80
C PHE A 41 -2.33 -9.54 -1.43
N ALA A 42 -1.46 -8.94 -2.22
CA ALA A 42 -0.04 -8.82 -1.93
C ALA A 42 0.38 -7.36 -1.94
N ARG A 43 1.28 -6.98 -1.04
CA ARG A 43 1.96 -5.68 -1.07
C ARG A 43 3.41 -5.84 -0.67
N MET A 44 4.28 -5.00 -1.20
CA MET A 44 5.62 -4.84 -0.64
C MET A 44 5.54 -3.90 0.54
N SER A 45 5.92 -4.37 1.73
CA SER A 45 6.06 -3.55 2.93
C SER A 45 7.51 -3.38 3.34
N GLY A 46 8.10 -2.23 2.97
CA GLY A 46 9.54 -2.02 2.97
C GLY A 46 10.24 -3.10 2.15
N ASN A 47 10.98 -3.99 2.84
CA ASN A 47 11.68 -5.13 2.23
C ASN A 47 10.93 -6.47 2.38
N ALA A 48 9.74 -6.50 2.97
CA ALA A 48 8.98 -7.73 3.18
C ALA A 48 7.79 -7.80 2.22
N LEU A 49 7.53 -8.96 1.63
CA LEU A 49 6.31 -9.18 0.87
C LEU A 49 5.19 -9.56 1.85
N GLN A 50 4.18 -8.73 2.02
CA GLN A 50 3.01 -9.06 2.83
C GLN A 50 1.91 -9.65 1.95
N ILE A 51 1.36 -10.78 2.37
CA ILE A 51 0.24 -11.45 1.70
C ILE A 51 -0.94 -11.47 2.67
N LYS A 52 -2.10 -11.02 2.19
CA LYS A 52 -3.38 -11.01 2.90
C LYS A 52 -4.34 -11.93 2.16
N ASN A 53 -4.74 -13.02 2.80
CA ASN A 53 -5.77 -13.92 2.31
C ASN A 53 -7.08 -13.62 3.02
N VAL A 54 -8.15 -13.48 2.25
CA VAL A 54 -9.52 -13.32 2.73
C VAL A 54 -10.31 -14.52 2.24
N ILE A 55 -10.72 -15.37 3.18
CA ILE A 55 -11.50 -16.58 2.90
C ILE A 55 -12.90 -16.35 3.46
N LYS A 56 -13.91 -16.52 2.61
CA LYS A 56 -15.32 -16.46 3.02
C LYS A 56 -15.88 -17.87 3.13
N ASN A 57 -16.40 -18.24 4.30
CA ASN A 57 -17.06 -19.53 4.46
C ASN A 57 -18.50 -19.50 3.92
N ASP A 58 -19.13 -20.67 3.85
CA ASP A 58 -20.52 -20.82 3.34
C ASP A 58 -21.57 -20.15 4.24
N ALA A 59 -21.25 -19.89 5.51
CA ALA A 59 -22.07 -19.10 6.42
C ALA A 59 -21.86 -17.58 6.26
N GLY A 60 -21.06 -17.15 5.29
CA GLY A 60 -20.74 -15.75 5.02
C GLY A 60 -19.71 -15.13 5.96
N LYS A 61 -19.11 -15.91 6.88
CA LYS A 61 -18.07 -15.46 7.80
C LYS A 61 -16.76 -15.28 7.05
N GLU A 62 -16.22 -14.06 7.11
CA GLU A 62 -14.93 -13.72 6.54
C GLU A 62 -13.82 -13.99 7.55
N THR A 63 -12.79 -14.71 7.11
CA THR A 63 -11.57 -14.92 7.90
C THR A 63 -10.40 -14.33 7.14
N ILE A 64 -9.60 -13.52 7.84
CA ILE A 64 -8.46 -12.81 7.27
C ILE A 64 -7.19 -13.40 7.86
N TYR A 65 -6.29 -13.85 7.00
CA TYR A 65 -4.97 -14.31 7.39
C TYR A 65 -3.92 -13.45 6.71
N MET A 66 -2.95 -12.96 7.49
CA MET A 66 -1.83 -12.18 6.97
C MET A 66 -0.54 -12.94 7.19
N THR A 67 0.27 -13.06 6.14
CA THR A 67 1.59 -13.66 6.21
C THR A 67 2.64 -12.65 5.74
N ASN A 68 3.74 -12.56 6.48
CA ASN A 68 4.91 -11.79 6.08
C ASN A 68 5.86 -12.76 5.37
N GLY A 69 5.89 -12.71 4.05
CA GLY A 69 6.93 -13.33 3.24
C GLY A 69 8.24 -12.56 3.38
N ILE A 70 9.32 -13.27 3.68
CA ILE A 70 10.67 -12.73 3.52
C ILE A 70 10.87 -12.56 2.01
N SER A 71 11.13 -11.34 1.53
CA SER A 71 11.54 -11.20 0.13
C SER A 71 12.81 -12.03 -0.06
N GLY A 72 12.85 -12.91 -1.06
CA GLY A 72 14.06 -13.69 -1.37
C GLY A 72 15.31 -12.80 -1.52
N PRO A 73 16.51 -13.39 -1.44
CA PRO A 73 17.75 -12.61 -1.50
C PRO A 73 17.80 -11.75 -2.78
N LYS A 74 18.31 -10.52 -2.61
CA LYS A 74 18.52 -9.52 -3.67
C LYS A 74 19.43 -10.01 -4.78
#